data_AF-A0A0E2NTG3-F1
#
_entry.id   AF-A0A0E2NTG3-F1
#
_cell.length_a   1.000
_cell.length_b   1.000
_cell.length_c   1.000
_cell.angle_alpha   90.00
_cell.angle_beta   90.00
_cell.angle_gamma   90.00
#
_symmetry.space_group_name_H-M   'P 1'
#
loop_
_entity.id
_entity.type
_entity.pdbx_description
1 polymer ?
#
loop_
_entity_poly.entity_id
_entity_poly.type
_entity_poly.pdbx_seq_one_letter_code
_entity_poly.pdbx_strand_id
1 'polypeptide(L)' 'MAKNETTSKGVASAASKILSNPKSSKAEKSVAASALTQAKDKGPGRSSRGKKG' A
#
# COMPACT_ATOMS: atom_id res chain seq x y z
N MET A 1 23.07 -2.97 5.92
CA MET A 1 21.82 -3.77 5.88
C MET A 1 20.63 -2.83 5.86
N ALA A 2 20.05 -2.55 4.69
CA ALA A 2 18.82 -1.77 4.60
C ALA A 2 17.66 -2.63 5.12
N LYS A 3 17.13 -2.32 6.31
CA LYS A 3 15.90 -2.94 6.80
C LYS A 3 14.78 -2.54 5.84
N ASN A 4 14.30 -3.52 5.11
CA ASN A 4 13.16 -3.44 4.22
C ASN A 4 11.89 -3.28 5.06
N GLU A 5 11.71 -2.12 5.68
CA GLU A 5 10.50 -1.73 6.42
C GLU A 5 9.37 -1.43 5.42
N THR A 6 9.14 -2.34 4.48
CA THR A 6 7.88 -2.42 3.75
C THR A 6 6.84 -2.83 4.77
N THR A 7 5.65 -2.25 4.69
CA THR A 7 4.43 -2.74 5.33
C THR A 7 4.49 -4.26 5.50
N SER A 8 4.55 -4.72 6.75
CA SER A 8 4.82 -6.13 7.04
C SER A 8 3.80 -7.04 6.34
N LYS A 9 4.17 -8.29 6.02
CA LYS A 9 3.25 -9.26 5.37
C LYS A 9 1.89 -9.32 6.05
N GLY A 10 1.86 -9.14 7.37
CA GLY A 10 0.63 -9.04 8.17
C GLY A 10 -0.25 -7.85 7.79
N VAL A 11 0.32 -6.65 7.68
CA VAL A 11 -0.44 -5.44 7.32
C VAL A 11 -0.92 -5.49 5.86
N ALA A 12 -0.11 -6.02 4.93
CA ALA A 12 -0.55 -6.23 3.55
C ALA A 12 -1.72 -7.24 3.45
N SER A 13 -1.67 -8.30 4.25
CA SER A 13 -2.75 -9.31 4.31
C SER A 13 -4.03 -8.73 4.91
N ALA A 14 -3.91 -7.94 5.98
CA ALA A 14 -5.06 -7.26 6.58
C ALA A 14 -5.69 -6.24 5.62
N ALA A 15 -4.87 -5.43 4.95
CA ALA A 15 -5.34 -4.47 3.94
C ALA A 15 -6.05 -5.16 2.77
N SER A 16 -5.55 -6.31 2.32
CA SER A 16 -6.21 -7.11 1.27
C SER A 16 -7.59 -7.60 1.74
N LYS A 17 -7.71 -8.08 2.99
CA LYS A 17 -9.00 -8.49 3.57
C LYS A 17 -9.99 -7.32 3.66
N ILE A 18 -9.53 -6.12 4.02
CA ILE A 18 -10.37 -4.91 4.08
C ILE A 18 -10.90 -4.55 2.69
N LEU A 19 -10.07 -4.64 1.65
CA LEU A 19 -10.50 -4.38 0.27
C LEU A 19 -11.54 -5.40 -0.23
N SER A 20 -11.35 -6.67 0.09
CA SER A 20 -12.26 -7.75 -0.31
C SER A 20 -13.56 -7.78 0.50
N ASN A 21 -13.63 -7.08 1.64
CA ASN A 21 -14.81 -7.10 2.49
C ASN A 21 -15.90 -6.14 1.94
N PRO A 22 -17.11 -6.65 1.62
CA PRO A 22 -18.21 -5.81 1.18
C PRO A 22 -18.74 -4.89 2.28
N LYS A 23 -18.54 -5.23 3.57
CA LYS A 23 -18.95 -4.42 4.72
C LYS A 23 -17.98 -3.28 5.06
N SER A 24 -16.78 -3.26 4.47
CA SER A 24 -15.81 -2.20 4.72
C SER A 24 -16.21 -0.90 4.02
N SER A 25 -16.08 0.20 4.76
CA SER A 25 -16.40 1.55 4.33
C SER A 25 -15.41 2.06 3.28
N LYS A 26 -15.84 3.04 2.48
CA LYS A 26 -15.04 3.66 1.44
C LYS A 26 -13.74 4.26 1.99
N ALA A 27 -13.77 4.81 3.20
CA ALA A 27 -12.60 5.35 3.88
C ALA A 27 -11.59 4.24 4.23
N GLU A 28 -12.06 3.14 4.82
CA GLU A 28 -11.21 1.99 5.19
C GLU A 28 -10.54 1.36 3.97
N LYS A 29 -11.29 1.22 2.88
CA LYS A 29 -10.76 0.72 1.60
C LYS A 29 -9.69 1.65 1.02
N SER A 30 -9.86 2.96 1.14
CA SER A 30 -8.87 3.95 0.68
C SER A 30 -7.54 3.85 1.45
N VAL A 31 -7.64 3.73 2.78
CA VAL A 31 -6.47 3.56 3.65
C VAL A 31 -5.79 2.21 3.38
N ALA A 32 -6.54 1.13 3.23
CA ALA A 32 -6.02 -0.20 2.91
C ALA A 32 -5.31 -0.22 1.53
N ALA A 33 -5.88 0.43 0.52
CA ALA A 33 -5.24 0.56 -0.80
C ALA A 33 -3.92 1.35 -0.71
N SER A 34 -3.89 2.40 0.11
CA SER A 34 -2.68 3.20 0.35
C SER A 34 -1.59 2.38 1.06
N ALA A 35 -1.96 1.56 2.05
CA ALA A 35 -1.03 0.65 2.71
C ALA A 35 -0.47 -0.41 1.74
N LEU A 36 -1.31 -0.96 0.85
CA LEU A 36 -0.86 -1.90 -0.18
C LEU A 36 0.07 -1.26 -1.22
N THR A 37 -0.15 0.00 -1.58
CA THR A 37 0.75 0.69 -2.52
C THR A 37 2.14 0.88 -1.92
N GLN A 38 2.24 1.18 -0.62
CA GLN A 38 3.50 1.30 0.11
C GLN A 38 4.15 -0.08 0.35
N ALA A 39 3.35 -1.11 0.62
CA ALA A 39 3.82 -2.49 0.74
C ALA A 39 4.52 -3.01 -0.52
N LYS A 40 4.06 -2.56 -1.70
CA LYS A 40 4.62 -2.92 -3.02
C LYS A 40 5.73 -1.97 -3.48
N ASP A 41 6.01 -0.89 -2.74
CA ASP A 41 6.99 0.16 -3.11
C ASP A 41 8.44 -0.25 -2.80
N LYS A 42 8.81 -1.44 -3.29
CA LYS A 42 10.21 -1.79 -3.53
C LYS A 42 10.47 -2.07 -5.01
N GLY A 43 9.81 -1.31 -5.87
CA GLY A 43 10.19 -1.14 -7.27
C GLY A 43 10.69 0.30 -7.48
N PRO A 44 11.73 0.54 -8.30
CA PRO A 44 12.35 1.86 -8.50
C PRO A 44 11.46 2.89 -9.24
N GLY A 45 10.14 2.84 -9.08
CA GLY A 45 9.16 3.47 -9.96
C GLY A 45 8.43 4.70 -9.41
N ARG A 46 8.82 5.24 -8.24
CA ARG A 46 8.14 6.41 -7.64
C ARG A 46 9.02 7.60 -7.32
N SER A 47 10.27 7.62 -7.80
CA SER A 47 11.05 8.86 -7.88
C SER A 47 10.64 9.77 -9.06
N SER A 48 9.68 9.39 -9.91
CA SER A 48 9.37 10.12 -11.15
C SER A 48 8.06 10.93 -11.16
N ARG A 49 7.35 11.08 -10.03
CA ARG A 49 6.13 11.95 -10.00
C ARG A 49 6.44 13.45 -9.75
N GLY A 50 7.63 13.88 -10.15
CA GLY A 50 8.09 15.27 -10.11
C GLY A 50 8.84 15.66 -11.38
N LYS A 51 8.32 15.32 -12.57
CA LYS A 51 8.73 15.95 -13.83
C LYS A 51 7.59 15.95 -14.86
N LYS A 52 6.59 16.80 -14.63
CA LYS A 52 5.93 17.56 -15.70
C LYS A 52 6.45 18.98 -15.47
N GLY A 53 7.38 19.48 -16.27
CA GLY A 53 7.19 19.78 -17.67
C GLY A 53 7.01 21.29 -17.71
#